data_AF-A0A2M7U565-F1
#
_entry.id   AF-A0A2M7U565-F1
#
_cell.length_a   1.000
_cell.length_b   1.000
_cell.length_c   1.000
_cell.angle_alpha   90.00
_cell.angle_beta   90.00
_cell.angle_gamma   90.00
#
_symmetry.space_group_name_H-M   'P 1'
#
loop_
_entity.id
_entity.type
_entity.pdbx_description
1 polymer ?
#
loop_
_entity_poly.entity_id
_entity_poly.type
_entity_poly.pdbx_seq_one_letter_code
_entity_poly.pdbx_strand_id
1 'polypeptide(L)'
;DIMISRVHAVHPDMDQEEVAQVVSRYNFLAVPVVDHANKLLGIVTVDDVIDVIRDEATEDILQMAGAGSDGEIVSKNVMGNVKVRLPWLFVSWLGGLLAAFIISEFQITLTKVLALAAFLPIITGMAGNVGTQTATIIVRGLATGRIERASAWKIIFKELRVGTLLGLVYGLLLGIAAYVMGIMGYLELDAISPLHLGLTVCAGILSAMIAAGTIGALVPLFLDKLNLDPAIATGPFVTTSVDIFGVLLYFLIAGIFVL
;
A
#
# COMPACT_ATOMS: atom_id res chain seq x y z
N ASP A 1 10.12 16.29 48.91
CA ASP A 1 9.57 17.51 48.28
C ASP A 1 9.97 17.75 46.82
N ILE A 2 10.93 16.99 46.25
CA ILE A 2 11.35 17.15 44.84
C ILE A 2 10.96 15.96 43.93
N MET A 3 10.20 14.98 44.45
CA MET A 3 9.76 13.81 43.70
C MET A 3 8.53 14.12 42.85
N ILE A 4 8.52 13.63 41.60
CA ILE A 4 7.32 13.63 40.76
C ILE A 4 6.47 12.43 41.13
N SER A 5 5.27 12.66 41.69
CA SER A 5 4.37 11.60 42.16
C SER A 5 3.57 10.91 41.05
N ARG A 6 3.50 11.52 39.88
CA ARG A 6 2.77 11.02 38.71
C ARG A 6 3.77 10.64 37.63
N VAL A 7 4.24 9.40 37.69
CA VAL A 7 5.25 8.87 36.78
C VAL A 7 4.56 8.08 35.68
N HIS A 8 5.00 8.26 34.42
CA HIS A 8 4.62 7.36 33.35
C HIS A 8 5.40 6.05 33.52
N ALA A 9 4.67 4.95 33.74
CA ALA A 9 5.22 3.61 33.85
C ALA A 9 4.65 2.73 32.73
N VAL A 10 5.41 1.71 32.35
CA VAL A 10 5.02 0.69 31.37
C VAL A 10 4.82 -0.65 32.04
N HIS A 11 4.07 -1.55 31.41
CA HIS A 11 3.86 -2.90 31.89
C HIS A 11 4.78 -3.90 31.18
N PRO A 12 5.15 -5.03 31.83
CA PRO A 12 6.00 -6.04 31.22
C PRO A 12 5.36 -6.74 30.01
N ASP A 13 4.04 -6.66 29.87
CA ASP A 13 3.28 -7.27 28.76
C ASP A 13 3.07 -6.31 27.58
N MET A 14 3.58 -5.08 27.67
CA MET A 14 3.53 -4.12 26.56
C MET A 14 4.52 -4.51 25.47
N ASP A 15 4.14 -4.26 24.22
CA ASP A 15 5.04 -4.43 23.09
C ASP A 15 6.26 -3.50 23.20
N GLN A 16 7.42 -3.96 22.74
CA GLN A 16 8.65 -3.18 22.74
C GLN A 16 8.51 -1.88 21.91
N GLU A 17 7.74 -1.90 20.83
CA GLU A 17 7.44 -0.72 20.00
C GLU A 17 6.65 0.33 20.80
N GLU A 18 5.65 -0.10 21.58
CA GLU A 18 4.87 0.79 22.43
C GLU A 18 5.73 1.44 23.52
N VAL A 19 6.63 0.67 24.14
CA VAL A 19 7.59 1.19 25.13
C VAL A 19 8.52 2.22 24.48
N ALA A 20 9.02 1.94 23.27
CA ALA A 20 9.86 2.85 22.51
C ALA A 20 9.14 4.16 22.16
N GLN A 21 7.85 4.08 21.78
CA GLN A 21 7.02 5.25 21.52
C GLN A 21 6.83 6.12 22.77
N VAL A 22 6.63 5.51 23.95
CA VAL A 22 6.51 6.26 25.22
C VAL A 22 7.82 7.00 25.52
N VAL A 23 8.96 6.29 25.46
CA VAL A 23 10.27 6.88 25.76
C VAL A 23 10.61 8.02 24.79
N SER A 24 10.34 7.84 23.49
CA SER A 24 10.55 8.85 22.45
C SER A 24 9.62 10.07 22.63
N ARG A 25 8.33 9.84 22.87
CA ARG A 25 7.32 10.91 23.00
C ARG A 25 7.63 11.85 24.15
N TYR A 26 8.06 11.31 25.29
CA TYR A 26 8.29 12.08 26.51
C TYR A 26 9.77 12.43 26.74
N ASN A 27 10.68 12.02 25.85
CA ASN A 27 12.13 12.19 25.97
C ASN A 27 12.68 11.66 27.30
N PHE A 28 12.24 10.46 27.71
CA PHE A 28 12.73 9.84 28.92
C PHE A 28 14.12 9.22 28.72
N LEU A 29 14.97 9.30 29.74
CA LEU A 29 16.25 8.57 29.77
C LEU A 29 16.07 7.11 30.20
N ALA A 30 15.03 6.85 31.00
CA ALA A 30 14.57 5.53 31.37
C ALA A 30 13.09 5.59 31.77
N VAL A 31 12.38 4.49 31.57
CA VAL A 31 10.98 4.32 31.98
C VAL A 31 10.85 3.18 32.99
N PRO A 32 10.14 3.35 34.11
CA PRO A 32 9.92 2.27 35.07
C PRO A 32 8.94 1.22 34.52
N VAL A 33 9.28 -0.05 34.73
CA VAL A 33 8.41 -1.19 34.44
C VAL A 33 7.73 -1.63 35.74
N VAL A 34 6.40 -1.69 35.73
CA VAL A 34 5.60 -2.03 36.93
C VAL A 34 4.66 -3.20 36.67
N ASP A 35 4.42 -4.02 37.70
CA ASP A 35 3.38 -5.05 37.65
C ASP A 35 1.96 -4.45 37.78
N HIS A 36 0.93 -5.29 37.71
CA HIS A 36 -0.46 -4.86 37.88
C HIS A 36 -0.78 -4.29 39.28
N ALA A 37 0.08 -4.51 40.27
CA ALA A 37 -0.03 -3.95 41.61
C ALA A 37 0.74 -2.62 41.75
N ASN A 38 1.24 -2.04 40.64
CA ASN A 38 2.11 -0.85 40.59
C ASN A 38 3.43 -1.02 41.36
N LYS A 39 3.90 -2.25 41.51
CA LYS A 39 5.22 -2.51 42.10
C LYS A 39 6.27 -2.42 41.02
N LEU A 40 7.34 -1.66 41.28
CA LEU A 40 8.49 -1.55 40.39
C LEU A 40 9.18 -2.91 40.23
N LEU A 41 9.26 -3.38 38.98
CA LEU A 41 9.98 -4.59 38.59
C LEU A 41 11.39 -4.25 38.08
N GLY A 42 11.51 -3.15 37.34
CA GLY A 42 12.77 -2.73 36.72
C GLY A 42 12.62 -1.42 35.95
N ILE A 43 13.58 -1.16 35.07
CA ILE A 43 13.57 -0.01 34.16
C ILE A 43 13.97 -0.46 32.76
N VAL A 44 13.53 0.28 31.75
CA VAL A 44 14.04 0.21 30.38
C VAL A 44 14.75 1.53 30.10
N THR A 45 15.98 1.48 29.58
CA THR A 45 16.81 2.66 29.31
C THR A 45 16.72 3.09 27.85
N VAL A 46 17.11 4.35 27.59
CA VAL A 46 17.02 4.94 26.25
C VAL A 46 17.94 4.26 25.23
N ASP A 47 19.08 3.71 25.65
CA ASP A 47 19.98 2.95 24.79
C ASP A 47 19.34 1.67 24.26
N ASP A 48 18.69 0.87 25.12
CA ASP A 48 17.93 -0.31 24.68
C ASP A 48 16.80 0.07 23.72
N VAL A 49 16.11 1.19 24.00
CA VAL A 49 15.03 1.70 23.13
C VAL A 49 15.54 2.13 21.76
N ILE A 50 16.75 2.68 21.66
CA ILE A 50 17.32 3.09 20.37
C ILE A 50 17.54 1.87 19.48
N ASP A 51 17.96 0.74 20.03
CA ASP A 51 18.14 -0.50 19.28
C ASP A 51 16.78 -1.06 18.85
N VAL A 52 15.78 -1.09 19.73
CA VAL A 52 14.40 -1.46 19.37
C VAL A 52 13.87 -0.61 18.20
N ILE A 53 14.03 0.71 18.23
CA ILE A 53 13.57 1.60 17.14
C ILE A 53 14.23 1.24 15.80
N ARG A 54 15.51 0.82 15.81
CA ARG A 54 16.24 0.44 14.60
C ARG A 54 15.78 -0.90 14.06
N ASP A 55 15.55 -1.86 14.95
CA ASP A 55 15.12 -3.20 14.60
C ASP A 55 13.70 -3.16 14.04
N GLU A 56 12.78 -2.47 14.72
CA GLU A 56 11.41 -2.23 14.25
C GLU A 56 11.36 -1.51 12.89
N ALA A 57 12.17 -0.45 12.73
CA ALA A 57 12.23 0.24 11.43
C ALA A 57 12.77 -0.65 10.31
N THR A 58 13.64 -1.61 10.64
CA THR A 58 14.20 -2.58 9.70
C THR A 58 13.16 -3.64 9.35
N GLU A 59 12.48 -4.18 10.36
CA GLU A 59 11.37 -5.11 10.22
C GLU A 59 10.27 -4.53 9.32
N ASP A 60 9.80 -3.31 9.61
CA ASP A 60 8.84 -2.56 8.80
C ASP A 60 9.24 -2.57 7.32
N ILE A 61 10.48 -2.17 7.01
CA ILE A 61 10.97 -2.06 5.63
C ILE A 61 10.92 -3.43 4.92
N LEU A 62 11.31 -4.49 5.63
CA LEU A 62 11.34 -5.84 5.08
C LEU A 62 9.94 -6.42 4.90
N GLN A 63 9.05 -6.22 5.86
CA GLN A 63 7.66 -6.62 5.79
C GLN A 63 6.95 -5.90 4.64
N MET A 64 7.14 -4.58 4.52
CA MET A 64 6.56 -3.78 3.45
C MET A 64 6.98 -4.24 2.05
N ALA A 65 8.17 -4.84 1.92
CA ALA A 65 8.67 -5.44 0.69
C ALA A 65 8.23 -6.91 0.47
N GLY A 66 7.51 -7.53 1.42
CA GLY A 66 7.18 -8.95 1.41
C GLY A 66 8.40 -9.85 1.61
N ALA A 67 9.44 -9.34 2.27
CA ALA A 67 10.69 -10.06 2.55
C ALA A 67 10.69 -10.75 3.92
N GLY A 68 9.63 -10.58 4.72
CA GLY A 68 9.48 -11.10 6.08
C GLY A 68 9.92 -10.10 7.15
N SER A 69 9.84 -10.51 8.41
CA SER A 69 10.15 -9.67 9.59
C SER A 69 11.58 -9.78 10.09
N ASP A 70 12.37 -10.72 9.57
CA ASP A 70 13.65 -11.07 10.16
C ASP A 70 14.79 -10.18 9.65
N GLY A 71 15.40 -9.37 10.52
CA GLY A 71 16.55 -8.52 10.20
C GLY A 71 17.78 -9.29 9.67
N GLU A 72 17.84 -10.61 9.88
CA GLU A 72 18.91 -11.50 9.43
C GLU A 72 18.68 -12.13 8.03
N ILE A 73 17.81 -11.57 7.18
CA ILE A 73 17.57 -12.09 5.82
C ILE A 73 18.87 -12.25 4.99
N VAL A 74 19.87 -11.41 5.22
CA VAL A 74 21.16 -11.49 4.49
C VAL A 74 22.02 -12.66 4.98
N SER A 75 21.95 -13.03 6.27
CA SER A 75 22.70 -14.15 6.84
C SER A 75 21.99 -15.50 6.62
N LYS A 76 20.70 -15.50 6.29
CA LYS A 76 19.95 -16.74 5.98
C LYS A 76 20.51 -17.46 4.75
N ASN A 77 20.55 -18.78 4.85
CA ASN A 77 20.81 -19.62 3.68
C ASN A 77 19.71 -19.47 2.62
N VAL A 78 20.01 -19.86 1.38
CA VAL A 78 19.10 -19.70 0.23
C VAL A 78 17.70 -20.25 0.51
N MET A 79 17.60 -21.44 1.14
CA MET A 79 16.33 -22.08 1.44
C MET A 79 15.53 -21.33 2.51
N GLY A 80 16.20 -20.72 3.50
CA GLY A 80 15.58 -19.84 4.48
C GLY A 80 14.90 -18.66 3.79
N ASN A 81 15.60 -18.00 2.87
CA ASN A 81 15.05 -16.87 2.12
C ASN A 81 13.88 -17.24 1.21
N VAL A 82 13.93 -18.41 0.56
CA VAL A 82 12.79 -18.92 -0.22
C VAL A 82 11.57 -19.12 0.67
N LYS A 83 11.71 -19.78 1.82
CA LYS A 83 10.58 -20.06 2.73
C LYS A 83 9.90 -18.79 3.24
N VAL A 84 10.65 -17.72 3.46
CA VAL A 84 10.10 -16.45 3.92
C VAL A 84 9.33 -15.72 2.80
N ARG A 85 9.86 -15.73 1.57
CA ARG A 85 9.24 -15.01 0.44
C ARG A 85 8.12 -15.78 -0.24
N LEU A 86 8.14 -17.12 -0.19
CA LEU A 86 7.22 -17.98 -0.91
C LEU A 86 5.74 -17.69 -0.59
N PRO A 87 5.30 -17.56 0.68
CA PRO A 87 3.90 -17.27 0.99
C PRO A 87 3.44 -15.94 0.38
N TRP A 88 4.27 -14.89 0.52
CA TRP A 88 4.00 -13.56 0.00
C TRP A 88 3.87 -13.53 -1.53
N LEU A 89 4.81 -14.16 -2.22
CA LEU A 89 4.79 -14.26 -3.68
C LEU A 89 3.65 -15.16 -4.18
N PHE A 90 3.29 -16.20 -3.44
CA PHE A 90 2.17 -17.07 -3.77
C PHE A 90 0.83 -16.31 -3.69
N VAL A 91 0.63 -15.44 -2.69
CA VAL A 91 -0.55 -14.57 -2.60
C VAL A 91 -0.61 -13.61 -3.80
N SER A 92 0.50 -12.95 -4.16
CA SER A 92 0.54 -12.11 -5.36
C SER A 92 0.25 -12.89 -6.64
N TRP A 93 0.76 -14.12 -6.74
CA TRP A 93 0.52 -14.98 -7.89
C TRP A 93 -0.97 -15.36 -8.01
N LEU A 94 -1.64 -15.72 -6.90
CA LEU A 94 -3.08 -15.94 -6.88
C LEU A 94 -3.85 -14.69 -7.30
N GLY A 95 -3.40 -13.53 -6.85
CA GLY A 95 -3.89 -12.22 -7.27
C GLY A 95 -3.83 -12.00 -8.78
N GLY A 96 -2.68 -12.29 -9.37
CA GLY A 96 -2.47 -12.22 -10.81
C GLY A 96 -3.38 -13.17 -11.59
N LEU A 97 -3.66 -14.37 -11.05
CA LEU A 97 -4.64 -15.29 -11.65
C LEU A 97 -6.06 -14.71 -11.62
N LEU A 98 -6.47 -14.05 -10.54
CA LEU A 98 -7.76 -13.36 -10.46
C LEU A 98 -7.84 -12.20 -11.46
N ALA A 99 -6.78 -11.42 -11.59
CA ALA A 99 -6.71 -10.37 -12.62
C ALA A 99 -6.83 -10.98 -14.03
N ALA A 100 -6.14 -12.08 -14.33
CA ALA A 100 -6.23 -12.77 -15.61
C ALA A 100 -7.66 -13.30 -15.88
N PHE A 101 -8.35 -13.83 -14.87
CA PHE A 101 -9.75 -14.22 -14.98
C PHE A 101 -10.65 -13.02 -15.32
N ILE A 102 -10.47 -11.88 -14.66
CA ILE A 102 -11.22 -10.65 -14.97
C ILE A 102 -10.98 -10.23 -16.42
N ILE A 103 -9.73 -10.24 -16.90
CA ILE A 103 -9.41 -9.92 -18.30
C ILE A 103 -10.18 -10.84 -19.26
N SER A 104 -10.30 -12.13 -18.93
CA SER A 104 -11.00 -13.10 -19.78
C SER A 104 -12.50 -12.83 -19.90
N GLU A 105 -13.14 -12.30 -18.85
CA GLU A 105 -14.56 -11.87 -18.90
C GLU A 105 -14.78 -10.70 -19.89
N PHE A 106 -13.73 -9.91 -20.16
CA PHE A 106 -13.76 -8.81 -21.14
C PHE A 106 -13.17 -9.19 -22.51
N GLN A 107 -13.05 -10.49 -22.82
CA GLN A 107 -12.51 -10.97 -24.09
C GLN A 107 -13.26 -10.39 -25.31
N ILE A 108 -14.59 -10.22 -25.23
CA ILE A 108 -15.38 -9.65 -26.32
C ILE A 108 -14.95 -8.19 -26.61
N THR A 109 -14.75 -7.39 -25.56
CA THR A 109 -14.28 -6.00 -25.68
C THR A 109 -12.86 -5.96 -26.25
N LEU A 110 -11.96 -6.82 -25.78
CA LEU A 110 -10.59 -6.92 -26.29
C LEU A 110 -10.52 -7.36 -27.75
N THR A 111 -11.41 -8.26 -28.17
CA THR A 111 -11.45 -8.71 -29.58
C THR A 111 -11.94 -7.59 -30.50
N LYS A 112 -12.81 -6.70 -30.01
CA LYS A 112 -13.25 -5.51 -30.77
C LYS A 112 -12.17 -4.42 -30.85
N VAL A 113 -11.42 -4.23 -29.77
CA VAL A 113 -10.40 -3.19 -29.67
C VAL A 113 -9.14 -3.77 -29.01
N LEU A 114 -8.31 -4.42 -29.83
CA LEU A 114 -7.05 -5.02 -29.37
C LEU A 114 -6.10 -3.98 -28.78
N ALA A 115 -6.17 -2.73 -29.27
CA ALA A 115 -5.37 -1.61 -28.80
C ALA A 115 -5.45 -1.38 -27.27
N LEU A 116 -6.57 -1.73 -26.61
CA LEU A 116 -6.72 -1.58 -25.16
C LEU A 116 -5.68 -2.39 -24.39
N ALA A 117 -5.31 -3.58 -24.89
CA ALA A 117 -4.33 -4.44 -24.25
C ALA A 117 -2.94 -3.78 -24.14
N ALA A 118 -2.57 -2.93 -25.11
CA ALA A 118 -1.28 -2.24 -25.12
C ALA A 118 -1.11 -1.26 -23.95
N PHE A 119 -2.21 -0.76 -23.38
CA PHE A 119 -2.18 0.20 -22.27
C PHE A 119 -2.28 -0.44 -20.89
N LEU A 120 -2.65 -1.73 -20.80
CA LEU A 120 -2.78 -2.45 -19.54
C LEU A 120 -1.51 -2.33 -18.65
N PRO A 121 -0.28 -2.56 -19.14
CA PRO A 121 0.91 -2.50 -18.29
C PRO A 121 1.15 -1.12 -17.68
N ILE A 122 0.78 -0.05 -18.40
CA ILE A 122 0.92 1.32 -17.93
C ILE A 122 -0.13 1.60 -16.85
N ILE A 123 -1.37 1.17 -17.07
CA ILE A 123 -2.47 1.37 -16.13
C ILE A 123 -2.21 0.61 -14.83
N THR A 124 -1.90 -0.68 -14.90
CA THR A 124 -1.64 -1.50 -13.70
C THR A 124 -0.36 -1.04 -13.01
N GLY A 125 0.71 -0.75 -13.75
CA GLY A 125 1.96 -0.25 -13.18
C GLY A 125 1.79 1.09 -12.46
N MET A 126 1.08 2.05 -13.05
CA MET A 126 0.84 3.36 -12.42
C MET A 126 -0.10 3.25 -11.22
N ALA A 127 -1.14 2.42 -11.30
CA ALA A 127 -2.03 2.15 -10.18
C ALA A 127 -1.23 1.52 -9.03
N GLY A 128 -0.45 0.46 -9.28
CA GLY A 128 0.40 -0.19 -8.29
C GLY A 128 1.37 0.78 -7.61
N ASN A 129 2.02 1.65 -8.38
CA ASN A 129 2.92 2.67 -7.84
C ASN A 129 2.21 3.64 -6.88
N VAL A 130 1.04 4.16 -7.25
CA VAL A 130 0.24 5.03 -6.38
C VAL A 130 -0.21 4.28 -5.13
N GLY A 131 -0.69 3.04 -5.29
CA GLY A 131 -1.12 2.19 -4.18
C GLY A 131 -0.01 2.00 -3.15
N THR A 132 1.19 1.60 -3.60
CA THR A 132 2.37 1.40 -2.73
C THR A 132 2.83 2.70 -2.08
N GLN A 133 2.83 3.82 -2.81
CA GLN A 133 3.18 5.12 -2.25
C GLN A 133 2.22 5.54 -1.13
N THR A 134 0.91 5.46 -1.38
CA THR A 134 -0.09 5.79 -0.36
C THR A 134 0.03 4.83 0.83
N ALA A 135 0.13 3.52 0.59
CA ALA A 135 0.23 2.54 1.66
C ALA A 135 1.48 2.76 2.54
N THR A 136 2.62 3.08 1.92
CA THR A 136 3.85 3.46 2.62
C THR A 136 3.66 4.68 3.52
N ILE A 137 3.03 5.73 3.00
CA ILE A 137 2.75 6.95 3.77
C ILE A 137 1.85 6.65 4.96
N ILE A 138 0.83 5.81 4.78
CA ILE A 138 -0.12 5.46 5.84
C ILE A 138 0.56 4.60 6.90
N VAL A 139 1.27 3.53 6.54
CA VAL A 139 1.98 2.68 7.51
C VAL A 139 2.97 3.47 8.33
N ARG A 140 3.82 4.27 7.68
CA ARG A 140 4.78 5.11 8.41
C ARG A 140 4.09 6.18 9.25
N GLY A 141 2.94 6.67 8.81
CA GLY A 141 2.13 7.59 9.62
C GLY A 141 1.52 6.95 10.86
N LEU A 142 1.14 5.66 10.78
CA LEU A 142 0.65 4.86 11.91
C LEU A 142 1.79 4.53 12.87
N ALA A 143 2.89 3.95 12.40
CA ALA A 143 4.05 3.56 13.22
C ALA A 143 4.69 4.76 13.95
N THR A 144 4.67 5.95 13.34
CA THR A 144 5.20 7.17 13.99
C THR A 144 4.18 7.89 14.89
N GLY A 145 2.97 7.34 15.07
CA GLY A 145 1.90 7.95 15.86
C GLY A 145 1.37 9.28 15.30
N ARG A 146 1.66 9.60 14.03
CA ARG A 146 1.19 10.82 13.35
C ARG A 146 -0.24 10.69 12.82
N ILE A 147 -0.71 9.46 12.65
CA ILE A 147 -2.07 9.13 12.25
C ILE A 147 -2.80 8.54 13.45
N GLU A 148 -3.80 9.27 13.96
CA GLU A 148 -4.71 8.74 14.97
C GLU A 148 -5.88 7.99 14.30
N ARG A 149 -6.33 6.89 14.93
CA ARG A 149 -7.46 6.06 14.46
C ARG A 149 -8.74 6.88 14.18
N ALA A 150 -8.99 7.93 14.94
CA ALA A 150 -10.15 8.82 14.77
C ALA A 150 -10.13 9.64 13.46
N SER A 151 -8.96 9.76 12.82
CA SER A 151 -8.76 10.55 11.59
C SER A 151 -8.75 9.70 10.30
N ALA A 152 -9.02 8.39 10.38
CA ALA A 152 -8.95 7.46 9.24
C ALA A 152 -9.74 7.95 8.01
N TRP A 153 -10.99 8.41 8.19
CA TRP A 153 -11.80 8.93 7.09
C TRP A 153 -11.21 10.18 6.43
N LYS A 154 -10.66 11.11 7.22
CA LYS A 154 -10.04 12.33 6.70
C LYS A 154 -8.84 12.00 5.80
N ILE A 155 -8.11 10.95 6.14
CA ILE A 155 -6.95 10.47 5.38
C ILE A 155 -7.42 9.83 4.07
N ILE A 156 -8.41 8.94 4.12
CA ILE A 156 -8.98 8.32 2.91
C ILE A 156 -9.48 9.38 1.93
N PHE A 157 -10.20 10.40 2.41
CA PHE A 157 -10.66 11.51 1.56
C PHE A 157 -9.52 12.36 1.00
N LYS A 158 -8.42 12.52 1.76
CA LYS A 158 -7.22 13.20 1.26
C LYS A 158 -6.59 12.39 0.11
N GLU A 159 -6.42 11.09 0.29
CA GLU A 159 -5.81 10.21 -0.71
C GLU A 159 -6.69 10.04 -1.95
N LEU A 160 -8.01 10.03 -1.80
CA LEU A 160 -8.94 10.09 -2.93
C LEU A 160 -8.72 11.36 -3.77
N ARG A 161 -8.54 12.53 -3.14
CA ARG A 161 -8.26 13.79 -3.85
C ARG A 161 -6.90 13.76 -4.55
N VAL A 162 -5.87 13.24 -3.88
CA VAL A 162 -4.53 13.07 -4.46
C VAL A 162 -4.62 12.16 -5.68
N GLY A 163 -5.27 11.00 -5.56
CA GLY A 163 -5.51 10.06 -6.64
C GLY A 163 -6.26 10.68 -7.82
N THR A 164 -7.28 11.50 -7.56
CA THR A 164 -7.99 12.24 -8.62
C THR A 164 -7.09 13.23 -9.35
N LEU A 165 -6.30 14.03 -8.62
CA LEU A 165 -5.41 15.02 -9.24
C LEU A 165 -4.30 14.36 -10.07
N LEU A 166 -3.67 13.31 -9.54
CA LEU A 166 -2.67 12.53 -10.27
C LEU A 166 -3.31 11.82 -11.47
N GLY A 167 -4.48 11.22 -11.29
CA GLY A 167 -5.25 10.55 -12.33
C GLY A 167 -5.65 11.48 -13.47
N LEU A 168 -6.00 12.74 -13.19
CA LEU A 168 -6.26 13.75 -14.23
C LEU A 168 -5.01 14.06 -15.06
N VAL A 169 -3.87 14.25 -14.40
CA VAL A 169 -2.61 14.56 -15.08
C VAL A 169 -2.15 13.38 -15.96
N TYR A 170 -2.02 12.20 -15.37
CA TYR A 170 -1.55 11.02 -16.10
C TYR A 170 -2.59 10.46 -17.07
N GLY A 171 -3.89 10.64 -16.77
CA GLY A 171 -4.99 10.36 -17.69
C GLY A 171 -4.93 11.21 -18.93
N LEU A 172 -4.74 12.52 -18.79
CA LEU A 172 -4.60 13.40 -19.94
C LEU A 172 -3.37 13.03 -20.77
N LEU A 173 -2.21 12.79 -20.13
CA LEU A 173 -0.98 12.43 -20.81
C LEU A 173 -1.11 11.10 -21.58
N LEU A 174 -1.62 10.05 -20.94
CA LEU A 174 -1.76 8.74 -21.55
C LEU A 174 -2.87 8.70 -22.60
N GLY A 175 -3.98 9.42 -22.37
CA GLY A 175 -5.06 9.57 -23.33
C GLY A 175 -4.62 10.30 -24.60
N ILE A 176 -3.83 11.36 -24.47
CA ILE A 176 -3.21 12.05 -25.62
C ILE A 176 -2.26 11.10 -26.36
N ALA A 177 -1.41 10.35 -25.64
CA ALA A 177 -0.52 9.38 -26.26
C ALA A 177 -1.30 8.31 -27.04
N ALA A 178 -2.37 7.77 -26.46
CA ALA A 178 -3.24 6.79 -27.11
C ALA A 178 -3.93 7.34 -28.36
N TYR A 179 -4.43 8.58 -28.29
CA TYR A 179 -5.01 9.28 -29.44
C TYR A 179 -3.99 9.47 -30.57
N VAL A 180 -2.78 9.93 -30.25
CA VAL A 180 -1.71 10.14 -31.23
C VAL A 180 -1.27 8.82 -31.86
N MET A 181 -1.04 7.79 -31.05
CA MET A 181 -0.69 6.44 -31.55
C MET A 181 -1.77 5.87 -32.48
N GLY A 182 -3.04 6.12 -32.15
CA GLY A 182 -4.18 5.74 -32.96
C GLY A 182 -4.21 6.44 -34.33
N ILE A 183 -3.98 7.76 -34.38
CA ILE A 183 -3.93 8.51 -35.64
C ILE A 183 -2.74 8.13 -36.50
N MET A 184 -1.59 7.87 -35.89
CA MET A 184 -0.37 7.46 -36.59
C MET A 184 -0.45 6.02 -37.15
N GLY A 185 -1.50 5.27 -36.84
CA GLY A 185 -1.71 3.90 -37.33
C GLY A 185 -0.84 2.85 -36.64
N TYR A 186 -0.29 3.13 -35.45
CA TYR A 186 0.46 2.15 -34.67
C TYR A 186 -0.44 1.15 -33.94
N LEU A 187 -1.74 1.41 -33.89
CA LEU A 187 -2.73 0.61 -33.19
C LEU A 187 -3.86 0.26 -34.15
N GLU A 188 -4.33 -0.98 -34.08
CA GLU A 188 -5.55 -1.42 -34.78
C GLU A 188 -6.78 -0.86 -34.06
N LEU A 189 -7.61 -0.14 -34.82
CA LEU A 189 -8.73 0.65 -34.31
C LEU A 189 -10.09 0.22 -34.88
N ASP A 190 -10.21 -1.04 -35.31
CA ASP A 190 -11.34 -1.57 -36.10
C ASP A 190 -12.73 -1.11 -35.62
N ALA A 191 -12.97 -1.13 -34.31
CA ALA A 191 -14.27 -0.80 -33.72
C ALA A 191 -14.34 0.57 -33.01
N ILE A 192 -13.27 1.38 -32.99
CA ILE A 192 -13.22 2.61 -32.18
C ILE A 192 -12.44 3.73 -32.87
N SER A 193 -12.91 4.98 -32.75
CA SER A 193 -12.12 6.10 -33.27
C SER A 193 -10.91 6.40 -32.35
N PRO A 194 -9.81 6.97 -32.88
CA PRO A 194 -8.66 7.37 -32.06
C PRO A 194 -9.04 8.24 -30.87
N LEU A 195 -10.04 9.12 -31.03
CA LEU A 195 -10.54 9.99 -29.97
C LEU A 195 -11.21 9.19 -28.84
N HIS A 196 -12.08 8.24 -29.18
CA HIS A 196 -12.73 7.39 -28.17
C HIS A 196 -11.73 6.48 -27.46
N LEU A 197 -10.69 5.98 -28.16
CA LEU A 197 -9.60 5.26 -27.52
C LEU A 197 -8.88 6.15 -26.50
N GLY A 198 -8.49 7.37 -26.90
CA GLY A 198 -7.83 8.33 -26.01
C GLY A 198 -8.65 8.66 -24.76
N LEU A 199 -9.96 8.89 -24.93
CA LEU A 199 -10.88 9.12 -23.81
C LEU A 199 -11.02 7.91 -22.90
N THR A 200 -11.12 6.71 -23.47
CA THR A 200 -11.20 5.44 -22.74
C THR A 200 -9.97 5.22 -21.87
N VAL A 201 -8.79 5.39 -22.45
CA VAL A 201 -7.51 5.23 -21.74
C VAL A 201 -7.34 6.30 -20.66
N CYS A 202 -7.70 7.56 -20.96
CA CYS A 202 -7.69 8.66 -20.00
C CYS A 202 -8.58 8.39 -18.78
N ALA A 203 -9.85 8.07 -19.01
CA ALA A 203 -10.80 7.76 -17.95
C ALA A 203 -10.39 6.48 -17.19
N GLY A 204 -9.87 5.49 -17.91
CA GLY A 204 -9.41 4.22 -17.35
C GLY A 204 -8.29 4.37 -16.32
N ILE A 205 -7.19 5.02 -16.70
CA ILE A 205 -6.08 5.25 -15.77
C ILE A 205 -6.48 6.18 -14.62
N LEU A 206 -7.33 7.19 -14.88
CA LEU A 206 -7.87 8.05 -13.84
C LEU A 206 -8.63 7.24 -12.79
N SER A 207 -9.54 6.36 -13.22
CA SER A 207 -10.31 5.50 -12.32
C SER A 207 -9.40 4.54 -11.54
N ALA A 208 -8.41 3.93 -12.23
CA ALA A 208 -7.46 3.03 -11.60
C ALA A 208 -6.60 3.72 -10.53
N MET A 209 -6.12 4.94 -10.78
CA MET A 209 -5.30 5.70 -9.83
C MET A 209 -6.11 6.20 -8.62
N ILE A 210 -7.37 6.60 -8.81
CA ILE A 210 -8.27 6.95 -7.70
C ILE A 210 -8.50 5.73 -6.80
N ALA A 211 -8.79 4.58 -7.41
CA ALA A 211 -8.97 3.33 -6.67
C ALA A 211 -7.68 2.93 -5.95
N ALA A 212 -6.53 3.06 -6.61
CA ALA A 212 -5.23 2.74 -6.04
C ALA A 212 -4.90 3.55 -4.78
N GLY A 213 -5.04 4.88 -4.82
CA GLY A 213 -4.83 5.72 -3.64
C GLY A 213 -5.82 5.40 -2.52
N THR A 214 -7.07 5.09 -2.88
CA THR A 214 -8.10 4.74 -1.90
C THR A 214 -7.82 3.39 -1.24
N ILE A 215 -7.47 2.36 -2.00
CA ILE A 215 -7.11 1.02 -1.50
C ILE A 215 -5.83 1.08 -0.69
N GLY A 216 -4.80 1.78 -1.19
CA GLY A 216 -3.54 1.98 -0.48
C GLY A 216 -3.71 2.65 0.88
N ALA A 217 -4.74 3.50 1.04
CA ALA A 217 -5.07 4.07 2.34
C ALA A 217 -5.94 3.13 3.20
N LEU A 218 -6.97 2.53 2.60
CA LEU A 218 -7.95 1.71 3.31
C LEU A 218 -7.34 0.45 3.92
N VAL A 219 -6.48 -0.26 3.18
CA VAL A 219 -5.98 -1.56 3.60
C VAL A 219 -5.14 -1.44 4.89
N PRO A 220 -4.11 -0.58 4.99
CA PRO A 220 -3.34 -0.46 6.23
C PRO A 220 -4.17 0.06 7.41
N LEU A 221 -5.08 1.03 7.18
CA LEU A 221 -5.98 1.54 8.21
C LEU A 221 -6.94 0.46 8.73
N PHE A 222 -7.37 -0.45 7.85
CA PHE A 222 -8.22 -1.56 8.23
C PHE A 222 -7.48 -2.61 9.05
N LEU A 223 -6.23 -2.94 8.68
CA LEU A 223 -5.39 -3.84 9.48
C LEU A 223 -5.09 -3.29 10.87
N ASP A 224 -4.70 -2.01 10.99
CA ASP A 224 -4.51 -1.36 12.29
C ASP A 224 -5.77 -1.46 13.16
N LYS A 225 -6.95 -1.26 12.56
CA LYS A 225 -8.22 -1.38 13.29
C LYS A 225 -8.47 -2.79 13.84
N LEU A 226 -7.91 -3.81 13.21
CA LEU A 226 -7.96 -5.20 13.68
C LEU A 226 -6.81 -5.55 14.65
N ASN A 227 -5.96 -4.57 14.99
CA ASN A 227 -4.70 -4.76 15.72
C ASN A 227 -3.78 -5.78 15.03
N LEU A 228 -3.77 -5.76 13.70
CA LEU A 228 -2.79 -6.48 12.87
C LEU A 228 -1.77 -5.47 12.37
N ASP A 229 -0.52 -5.91 12.26
CA ASP A 229 0.59 -5.09 11.75
C ASP A 229 0.27 -4.56 10.33
N PRO A 230 0.14 -3.23 10.16
CA PRO A 230 -0.13 -2.61 8.88
C PRO A 230 1.00 -2.76 7.84
N ALA A 231 2.26 -2.96 8.27
CA ALA A 231 3.41 -3.08 7.38
C ALA A 231 3.30 -4.32 6.45
N ILE A 232 2.62 -5.36 6.92
CA ILE A 232 2.31 -6.57 6.16
C ILE A 232 1.51 -6.26 4.87
N ALA A 233 0.68 -5.21 4.87
CA ALA A 233 -0.23 -4.92 3.77
C ALA A 233 0.42 -4.23 2.56
N THR A 234 1.46 -3.42 2.75
CA THR A 234 1.85 -2.41 1.75
C THR A 234 2.48 -2.99 0.48
N GLY A 235 3.00 -4.20 0.57
CA GLY A 235 3.65 -4.87 -0.54
C GLY A 235 2.66 -5.71 -1.37
N PRO A 236 2.79 -7.04 -1.39
CA PRO A 236 1.96 -7.97 -2.17
C PRO A 236 0.46 -7.73 -2.10
N PHE A 237 -0.08 -7.37 -0.94
CA PHE A 237 -1.53 -7.32 -0.73
C PHE A 237 -2.15 -6.07 -1.37
N VAL A 238 -1.56 -4.90 -1.14
CA VAL A 238 -2.00 -3.65 -1.79
C VAL A 238 -1.81 -3.73 -3.29
N THR A 239 -0.64 -4.14 -3.79
CA THR A 239 -0.39 -4.18 -5.24
C THR A 239 -1.34 -5.14 -5.95
N THR A 240 -1.54 -6.34 -5.41
CA THR A 240 -2.50 -7.31 -5.93
C THR A 240 -3.93 -6.77 -5.97
N SER A 241 -4.37 -6.15 -4.87
CA SER A 241 -5.71 -5.56 -4.82
C SER A 241 -5.85 -4.49 -5.90
N VAL A 242 -4.86 -3.63 -6.02
CA VAL A 242 -4.85 -2.55 -7.00
C VAL A 242 -4.78 -3.08 -8.44
N ASP A 243 -4.09 -4.17 -8.72
CA ASP A 243 -4.10 -4.82 -10.04
C ASP A 243 -5.50 -5.32 -10.39
N ILE A 244 -6.17 -6.02 -9.47
CA ILE A 244 -7.53 -6.55 -9.65
C ILE A 244 -8.51 -5.40 -9.93
N PHE A 245 -8.53 -4.38 -9.06
CA PHE A 245 -9.45 -3.25 -9.21
C PHE A 245 -9.09 -2.35 -10.41
N GLY A 246 -7.80 -2.17 -10.70
CA GLY A 246 -7.31 -1.37 -11.82
C GLY A 246 -7.72 -1.97 -13.16
N VAL A 247 -7.52 -3.28 -13.34
CA VAL A 247 -7.97 -4.02 -14.52
C VAL A 247 -9.49 -3.96 -14.65
N LEU A 248 -10.21 -4.26 -13.57
CA LEU A 248 -11.67 -4.25 -13.56
C LEU A 248 -12.22 -2.88 -13.97
N LEU A 249 -11.77 -1.81 -13.32
CA LEU A 249 -12.23 -0.45 -13.61
C LEU A 249 -11.87 -0.01 -15.03
N TYR A 250 -10.67 -0.35 -15.51
CA TYR A 250 -10.29 -0.02 -16.88
C TYR A 250 -11.24 -0.64 -17.90
N PHE A 251 -11.56 -1.92 -17.76
CA PHE A 251 -12.45 -2.60 -18.69
C PHE A 251 -13.92 -2.19 -18.54
N LEU A 252 -14.38 -1.85 -17.32
CA LEU A 252 -15.71 -1.26 -17.13
C LEU A 252 -15.83 0.07 -17.87
N ILE A 253 -14.81 0.93 -17.79
CA ILE A 253 -14.75 2.18 -18.55
C ILE A 253 -14.71 1.90 -20.05
N ALA A 254 -13.89 0.95 -20.50
CA ALA A 254 -13.83 0.57 -21.91
C ALA A 254 -15.19 0.08 -22.44
N GLY A 255 -15.93 -0.69 -21.64
CA GLY A 255 -17.29 -1.12 -21.99
C GLY A 255 -18.26 0.04 -22.26
N ILE A 256 -18.08 1.20 -21.63
CA ILE A 256 -18.95 2.38 -21.85
C ILE A 256 -18.66 3.08 -23.18
N PHE A 257 -17.40 3.06 -23.63
CA PHE A 257 -16.97 3.78 -24.83
C PHE A 257 -16.90 2.90 -26.09
N VAL A 258 -16.81 1.57 -25.92
CA VAL A 258 -16.62 0.58 -27.01
C VAL A 258 -17.92 -0.16 -27.36
N LEU A 259 -18.87 -0.30 -26.42
CA LEU A 259 -20.20 -0.88 -26.67
C LEU A 259 -21.22 0.20 -27.01
#